data_AF-A0A7X2LUU8-F1
#
_entry.id   AF-A0A7X2LUU8-F1
#
_cell.length_a   1.000
_cell.length_b   1.000
_cell.length_c   1.000
_cell.angle_alpha   90.00
_cell.angle_beta   90.00
_cell.angle_gamma   90.00
#
_symmetry.space_group_name_H-M   'P 1'
#
loop_
_entity.id
_entity.type
_entity.pdbx_description
1 polymer ?
#
loop_
_entity_poly.entity_id
_entity_poly.type
_entity_poly.pdbx_seq_one_letter_code
_entity_poly.pdbx_strand_id
1 'polypeptide(L)'
;MTDEEKRRTDRRQRDRHGNPRYLDPGETIFSLWGRVLAARYRRVAASLASRVMQRPLHIGISARIFHPEAGATGLRSKNLQYLEESIAHWVMTRDVLVFMIPTVNTEGLIHPSNIRLSHYAEHLDGLVLQGGADVSPQSYAETPTRPEWSGDPARDRYELELLREFIQAGKPVLGICRGCQLLNVAFGGTLYQDIATDVPDAMAHVHDDYDRHRHVIHFPEGSSLARMLKSQGSQALVNSIHHQAVKDLGRDMVVEARSSPDNMVEAIRYTKAPFVMGLQWHPEFHRAGGVELLDCTAILDNFLRVARETRF
;
A
#
# COMPACT_ATOMS: atom_id res chain seq x y z
N MET A 1 -88.17 11.85 8.65
CA MET A 1 -87.43 10.58 8.83
C MET A 1 -86.45 10.47 7.68
N THR A 2 -85.19 10.33 8.04
CA THR A 2 -84.00 10.85 7.35
C THR A 2 -83.39 9.90 6.33
N ASP A 3 -82.63 10.48 5.39
CA ASP A 3 -81.86 9.90 4.27
C ASP A 3 -80.81 8.81 4.64
N GLU A 4 -80.84 8.28 5.86
CA GLU A 4 -79.83 7.38 6.41
C GLU A 4 -80.20 5.88 6.31
N GLU A 5 -81.49 5.55 6.16
CA GLU A 5 -81.93 4.14 6.04
C GLU A 5 -81.91 3.60 4.61
N LYS A 6 -81.90 4.46 3.57
CA LYS A 6 -81.75 4.01 2.17
C LYS A 6 -80.30 3.71 1.75
N ARG A 7 -79.30 4.15 2.51
CA ARG A 7 -77.87 3.92 2.20
C ARG A 7 -77.28 2.65 2.83
N ARG A 8 -78.01 1.97 3.72
CA ARG A 8 -77.51 0.75 4.39
C ARG A 8 -77.85 -0.56 3.69
N THR A 9 -78.85 -0.58 2.80
CA THR A 9 -79.26 -1.80 2.09
C THR A 9 -78.52 -2.02 0.76
N ASP A 10 -77.85 -1.00 0.21
CA ASP A 10 -77.16 -1.11 -1.09
C ASP A 10 -75.66 -1.44 -0.99
N ARG A 11 -75.14 -1.64 0.23
CA ARG A 11 -73.72 -1.91 0.49
C ARG A 11 -73.40 -3.37 0.81
N ARG A 12 -74.37 -4.28 0.67
CA ARG A 12 -74.21 -5.73 0.98
C ARG A 12 -74.26 -6.67 -0.23
N GLN A 13 -74.31 -6.15 -1.45
CA GLN A 13 -74.21 -6.97 -2.66
C GLN A 13 -73.41 -6.22 -3.73
N ARG A 14 -72.08 -6.36 -3.71
CA ARG A 14 -71.23 -6.39 -4.91
C ARG A 14 -69.83 -6.84 -4.51
N ASP A 15 -69.33 -7.80 -5.28
CA ASP A 15 -67.93 -8.17 -5.48
C ASP A 15 -67.24 -9.01 -4.39
N ARG A 16 -67.81 -10.21 -4.18
CA ARG A 16 -66.98 -11.41 -3.98
C ARG A 16 -66.38 -11.80 -5.34
N HIS A 17 -65.17 -11.31 -5.65
CA HIS A 17 -64.15 -11.91 -6.55
C HIS A 17 -63.15 -10.82 -6.99
N GLY A 18 -62.30 -10.38 -6.06
CA GLY A 18 -61.12 -9.57 -6.36
C GLY A 18 -59.87 -10.44 -6.30
N ASN A 19 -59.28 -10.75 -7.46
CA ASN A 19 -57.98 -11.40 -7.57
C ASN A 19 -56.90 -10.52 -6.88
N PRO A 20 -55.95 -11.06 -6.09
CA PRO A 20 -54.93 -10.24 -5.45
C PRO A 20 -54.08 -9.47 -6.46
N ARG A 21 -53.87 -8.18 -6.15
CA ARG A 21 -53.39 -7.09 -7.02
C ARG A 21 -51.87 -7.12 -7.27
N TYR A 22 -51.32 -8.28 -7.62
CA TYR A 22 -49.88 -8.47 -7.89
C TYR A 22 -49.55 -9.06 -9.27
N LEU A 23 -50.54 -9.27 -10.13
CA LEU A 23 -50.32 -9.82 -11.47
C LEU A 23 -50.69 -8.76 -12.52
N ASP A 24 -49.69 -8.33 -13.27
CA ASP A 24 -49.85 -7.48 -14.46
C ASP A 24 -50.40 -8.36 -15.61
N PRO A 25 -51.37 -7.93 -16.45
CA PRO A 25 -52.11 -8.78 -17.39
C PRO A 25 -51.31 -9.34 -18.61
N GLY A 26 -49.98 -9.46 -18.51
CA GLY A 26 -49.10 -9.96 -19.57
C GLY A 26 -47.89 -10.78 -19.08
N GLU A 27 -47.77 -11.07 -17.79
CA GLU A 27 -46.63 -11.84 -17.26
C GLU A 27 -46.84 -13.35 -17.40
N THR A 28 -46.08 -13.98 -18.31
CA THR A 28 -45.96 -15.45 -18.37
C THR A 28 -45.22 -15.98 -17.13
N ILE A 29 -45.63 -17.15 -16.62
CA ILE A 29 -44.99 -17.83 -15.48
C ILE A 29 -43.45 -17.91 -15.66
N PHE A 30 -42.96 -18.13 -16.88
CA PHE A 30 -41.52 -18.15 -17.20
C PHE A 30 -40.77 -16.85 -16.90
N SER A 31 -41.38 -15.67 -17.10
CA SER A 31 -40.73 -14.38 -16.79
C SER A 31 -40.63 -14.14 -15.28
N LEU A 32 -41.61 -14.62 -14.51
CA LEU A 32 -41.58 -14.61 -13.05
C LEU A 32 -40.45 -15.51 -12.51
N TRP A 33 -40.32 -16.73 -13.05
CA TRP A 33 -39.22 -17.64 -12.70
C TRP A 33 -37.85 -17.04 -13.05
N GLY A 34 -37.71 -16.43 -14.23
CA GLY A 34 -36.48 -15.74 -14.64
C GLY A 34 -36.10 -14.58 -13.71
N ARG A 35 -37.08 -13.78 -13.28
CA ARG A 35 -36.86 -12.69 -12.31
C ARG A 35 -36.45 -13.21 -10.93
N VAL A 36 -37.06 -14.29 -10.46
CA VAL A 36 -36.73 -14.92 -9.17
C VAL A 36 -35.33 -15.53 -9.19
N LEU A 37 -34.96 -16.21 -10.28
CA LEU A 37 -33.60 -16.73 -10.50
C LEU A 37 -32.57 -15.61 -10.56
N ALA A 38 -32.82 -14.54 -11.33
CA ALA A 38 -31.94 -13.38 -11.42
C ALA A 38 -31.82 -12.61 -10.08
N ALA A 39 -32.90 -12.52 -9.30
CA ALA A 39 -32.88 -11.92 -7.96
C ALA A 39 -32.10 -12.79 -6.97
N ARG A 40 -32.25 -14.12 -7.01
CA ARG A 40 -31.45 -15.06 -6.22
C ARG A 40 -29.98 -14.99 -6.59
N TYR A 41 -29.65 -14.97 -7.88
CA TYR A 41 -28.28 -14.83 -8.35
C TYR A 41 -27.66 -13.50 -7.88
N ARG A 42 -28.37 -12.37 -8.05
CA ARG A 42 -27.92 -11.06 -7.52
C ARG A 42 -27.73 -11.06 -6.01
N ARG A 43 -28.61 -11.73 -5.26
CA ARG A 43 -28.51 -11.82 -3.79
C ARG A 43 -27.32 -12.68 -3.35
N VAL A 44 -27.05 -13.79 -4.04
CA VAL A 44 -25.89 -14.65 -3.79
C VAL A 44 -24.60 -13.93 -4.19
N ALA A 45 -24.56 -13.28 -5.35
CA ALA A 45 -23.43 -12.47 -5.80
C ALA A 45 -23.15 -11.29 -4.84
N ALA A 46 -24.19 -10.58 -4.38
CA ALA A 46 -24.05 -9.52 -3.39
C ALA A 46 -23.62 -10.05 -2.01
N SER A 47 -24.05 -11.25 -1.61
CA SER A 47 -23.62 -11.90 -0.38
C SER A 47 -22.18 -12.40 -0.43
N LEU A 48 -21.70 -12.85 -1.60
CA LEU A 48 -20.31 -13.23 -1.81
C LEU A 48 -19.42 -11.99 -1.88
N ALA A 49 -19.85 -10.96 -2.61
CA ALA A 49 -19.19 -9.67 -2.65
C ALA A 49 -19.12 -9.02 -1.25
N SER A 50 -20.19 -9.08 -0.46
CA SER A 50 -20.17 -8.58 0.92
C SER A 50 -19.20 -9.39 1.78
N ARG A 51 -19.15 -10.73 1.66
CA ARG A 51 -18.19 -11.56 2.40
C ARG A 51 -16.73 -11.26 2.02
N VAL A 52 -16.46 -11.05 0.73
CA VAL A 52 -15.13 -10.63 0.23
C VAL A 52 -14.80 -9.20 0.68
N MET A 53 -15.77 -8.30 0.79
CA MET A 53 -15.57 -6.97 1.37
C MET A 53 -15.39 -6.98 2.90
N GLN A 54 -15.84 -8.03 3.60
CA GLN A 54 -15.81 -8.15 5.06
C GLN A 54 -14.57 -8.86 5.60
N ARG A 55 -13.77 -9.55 4.76
CA ARG A 55 -12.47 -10.07 5.24
C ARG A 55 -11.48 -8.93 5.47
N PRO A 56 -10.66 -8.98 6.55
CA PRO A 56 -9.56 -8.06 6.75
C PRO A 56 -8.68 -7.95 5.50
N LEU A 57 -8.05 -6.80 5.28
CA LEU A 57 -7.06 -6.67 4.23
C LEU A 57 -5.84 -7.53 4.57
N HIS A 58 -5.30 -8.23 3.59
CA HIS A 58 -4.04 -8.95 3.70
C HIS A 58 -2.94 -8.08 3.10
N ILE A 59 -2.10 -7.49 3.92
CA ILE A 59 -1.02 -6.62 3.46
C ILE A 59 0.30 -7.37 3.56
N GLY A 60 0.99 -7.46 2.43
CA GLY A 60 2.33 -8.00 2.37
C GLY A 60 3.37 -6.98 2.80
N ILE A 61 4.36 -7.40 3.59
CA ILE A 61 5.57 -6.62 3.86
C ILE A 61 6.77 -7.42 3.38
N SER A 62 7.62 -6.83 2.53
CA SER A 62 8.83 -7.51 2.04
C SER A 62 9.76 -7.87 3.19
N ALA A 63 10.41 -9.03 3.16
CA ALA A 63 11.37 -9.39 4.20
C ALA A 63 12.69 -8.60 4.07
N ARG A 64 13.30 -8.27 5.22
CA ARG A 64 14.72 -7.91 5.27
C ARG A 64 15.56 -9.18 5.24
N ILE A 65 16.78 -9.07 4.70
CA ILE A 65 17.76 -10.16 4.68
C ILE A 65 18.89 -9.79 5.63
N PHE A 66 19.21 -10.69 6.54
CA PHE A 66 20.46 -10.66 7.29
C PHE A 66 21.39 -11.69 6.66
N HIS A 67 22.52 -11.21 6.16
CA HIS A 67 23.56 -12.05 5.56
C HIS A 67 24.50 -12.59 6.64
N PRO A 68 24.98 -13.84 6.53
CA PRO A 68 25.81 -14.46 7.53
C PRO A 68 27.15 -13.74 7.68
N GLU A 69 27.58 -13.58 8.93
CA GLU A 69 28.86 -12.95 9.25
C GLU A 69 30.00 -13.99 9.23
N ALA A 70 31.12 -13.62 8.62
CA ALA A 70 32.29 -14.49 8.54
C ALA A 70 32.80 -14.87 9.93
N GLY A 71 32.92 -16.17 10.20
CA GLY A 71 33.40 -16.71 11.48
C GLY A 71 32.36 -16.73 12.60
N ALA A 72 31.13 -16.25 12.37
CA ALA A 72 30.07 -16.35 13.36
C ALA A 72 29.50 -17.78 13.46
N THR A 73 28.88 -18.10 14.59
CA THR A 73 28.14 -19.35 14.82
C THR A 73 26.68 -19.06 15.18
N GLY A 74 25.79 -20.04 15.02
CA GLY A 74 24.40 -19.94 15.45
C GLY A 74 23.52 -19.19 14.45
N LEU A 75 22.77 -18.18 14.92
CA LEU A 75 21.88 -17.39 14.06
C LEU A 75 22.66 -16.46 13.11
N ARG A 76 23.75 -15.86 13.60
CA ARG A 76 24.59 -14.93 12.82
C ARG A 76 25.37 -15.61 11.69
N SER A 77 25.40 -16.94 11.66
CA SER A 77 26.04 -17.73 10.59
C SER A 77 25.06 -18.19 9.51
N LYS A 78 23.82 -17.71 9.53
CA LYS A 78 22.75 -18.12 8.61
C LYS A 78 22.20 -16.93 7.85
N ASN A 79 21.65 -17.20 6.66
CA ASN A 79 20.76 -16.25 6.00
C ASN A 79 19.44 -16.21 6.78
N LEU A 80 19.16 -15.09 7.43
CA LEU A 80 17.90 -14.88 8.14
C LEU A 80 17.03 -13.91 7.36
N GLN A 81 15.73 -14.15 7.43
CA GLN A 81 14.72 -13.23 6.90
C GLN A 81 13.87 -12.76 8.05
N TYR A 82 13.66 -11.45 8.15
CA TYR A 82 13.00 -10.85 9.30
C TYR A 82 12.13 -9.67 8.89
N LEU A 83 11.15 -9.39 9.74
CA LEU A 83 10.22 -8.28 9.65
C LEU A 83 10.45 -7.39 10.88
N GLU A 84 10.60 -6.08 10.67
CA GLU A 84 10.68 -5.14 11.79
C GLU A 84 9.32 -4.99 12.47
N GLU A 85 9.31 -4.97 13.80
CA GLU A 85 8.08 -4.86 14.60
C GLU A 85 7.34 -3.54 14.35
N SER A 86 8.09 -2.43 14.27
CA SER A 86 7.54 -1.07 14.12
C SER A 86 6.65 -0.94 12.88
N ILE A 87 7.16 -1.34 11.70
CA ILE A 87 6.43 -1.25 10.44
C ILE A 87 5.22 -2.19 10.43
N ALA A 88 5.36 -3.40 11.00
CA ALA A 88 4.25 -4.33 11.11
C ALA A 88 3.13 -3.74 11.98
N HIS A 89 3.46 -3.23 13.18
CA HIS A 89 2.50 -2.63 14.10
C HIS A 89 1.87 -1.36 13.53
N TRP A 90 2.65 -0.53 12.83
CA TRP A 90 2.14 0.67 12.17
C TRP A 90 1.05 0.33 11.14
N VAL A 91 1.30 -0.63 10.26
CA VAL A 91 0.32 -1.09 9.27
C VAL A 91 -0.89 -1.73 9.96
N MET A 92 -0.67 -2.53 11.02
CA MET A 92 -1.72 -3.22 11.76
C MET A 92 -2.65 -2.29 12.56
N THR A 93 -2.31 -1.00 12.73
CA THR A 93 -3.19 -0.02 13.41
C THR A 93 -4.57 0.17 12.76
N ARG A 94 -4.80 -0.40 11.57
CA ARG A 94 -6.02 -0.28 10.77
C ARG A 94 -6.75 -1.61 10.57
N ASP A 95 -6.63 -2.52 11.53
CA ASP A 95 -7.33 -3.82 11.56
C ASP A 95 -7.09 -4.67 10.30
N VAL A 96 -5.84 -4.68 9.84
CA VAL A 96 -5.37 -5.48 8.70
C VAL A 96 -4.51 -6.65 9.17
N LEU A 97 -4.45 -7.71 8.38
CA LEU A 97 -3.55 -8.83 8.60
C LEU A 97 -2.26 -8.59 7.81
N VAL A 98 -1.14 -8.54 8.52
CA VAL A 98 0.20 -8.39 7.93
C VAL A 98 0.84 -9.75 7.69
N PHE A 99 1.42 -9.92 6.51
CA PHE A 99 2.17 -11.10 6.11
C PHE A 99 3.58 -10.71 5.69
N MET A 100 4.60 -11.28 6.34
CA MET A 100 5.96 -11.20 5.83
C MET A 100 6.04 -12.03 4.54
N ILE A 101 6.52 -11.42 3.45
CA ILE A 101 6.80 -12.10 2.20
C ILE A 101 8.27 -12.51 2.22
N PRO A 102 8.62 -13.80 2.29
CA PRO A 102 10.01 -14.21 2.21
C PRO A 102 10.53 -14.14 0.77
N THR A 103 11.85 -14.14 0.61
CA THR A 103 12.51 -14.42 -0.66
C THR A 103 12.09 -15.79 -1.15
N VAL A 104 11.62 -15.88 -2.38
CA VAL A 104 11.32 -17.15 -3.03
C VAL A 104 12.58 -17.64 -3.71
N ASN A 105 13.19 -18.71 -3.18
CA ASN A 105 14.36 -19.32 -3.82
C ASN A 105 13.89 -20.35 -4.87
N THR A 106 14.04 -20.03 -6.15
CA THR A 106 13.78 -20.95 -7.26
C THR A 106 14.98 -21.83 -7.61
N GLU A 107 16.17 -21.53 -7.08
CA GLU A 107 17.44 -22.19 -7.44
C GLU A 107 18.14 -22.90 -6.26
N GLY A 108 17.46 -23.00 -5.11
CA GLY A 108 18.02 -23.55 -3.88
C GLY A 108 18.18 -25.07 -3.89
N LEU A 109 19.10 -25.57 -3.06
CA LEU A 109 19.33 -27.00 -2.80
C LEU A 109 18.18 -27.69 -2.04
N ILE A 110 17.17 -26.92 -1.63
CA ILE A 110 15.96 -27.37 -0.94
C ILE A 110 14.85 -27.37 -1.99
N HIS A 111 14.10 -28.48 -2.07
CA HIS A 111 13.06 -28.75 -3.09
C HIS A 111 12.41 -27.49 -3.68
N PRO A 112 12.54 -27.25 -5.00
CA PRO A 112 12.03 -26.04 -5.61
C PRO A 112 10.52 -25.96 -5.40
N SER A 113 10.08 -24.84 -4.82
CA SER A 113 8.66 -24.54 -4.70
C SER A 113 8.14 -24.06 -6.05
N ASN A 114 6.94 -24.50 -6.44
CA ASN A 114 6.24 -23.92 -7.59
C ASN A 114 5.64 -22.54 -7.28
N ILE A 115 5.78 -22.05 -6.04
CA ILE A 115 5.34 -20.72 -5.66
C ILE A 115 6.22 -19.67 -6.34
N ARG A 116 5.59 -18.70 -7.00
CA ARG A 116 6.22 -17.53 -7.61
C ARG A 116 5.82 -16.27 -6.83
N LEU A 117 6.54 -15.18 -7.05
CA LEU A 117 6.19 -13.88 -6.46
C LEU A 117 4.80 -13.38 -6.93
N SER A 118 4.38 -13.75 -8.14
CA SER A 118 3.02 -13.47 -8.66
C SER A 118 1.91 -14.04 -7.77
N HIS A 119 2.09 -15.22 -7.18
CA HIS A 119 1.09 -15.82 -6.29
C HIS A 119 0.90 -14.99 -5.02
N TYR A 120 1.93 -14.28 -4.54
CA TYR A 120 1.75 -13.34 -3.43
C TYR A 120 0.87 -12.17 -3.83
N ALA A 121 1.07 -11.59 -5.02
CA ALA A 121 0.23 -10.51 -5.53
C ALA A 121 -1.24 -10.93 -5.76
N GLU A 122 -1.48 -12.21 -6.06
CA GLU A 122 -2.84 -12.78 -6.17
C GLU A 122 -3.56 -12.92 -4.81
N HIS A 123 -2.81 -13.19 -3.73
CA HIS A 123 -3.39 -13.49 -2.41
C HIS A 123 -3.36 -12.32 -1.43
N LEU A 124 -2.59 -11.28 -1.74
CA LEU A 124 -2.41 -10.09 -0.92
C LEU A 124 -3.04 -8.87 -1.60
N ASP A 125 -3.58 -7.99 -0.78
CA ASP A 125 -4.38 -6.84 -1.21
C ASP A 125 -3.50 -5.58 -1.45
N GLY A 126 -2.25 -5.59 -0.99
CA GLY A 126 -1.28 -4.51 -1.16
C GLY A 126 0.10 -4.89 -0.63
N LEU A 127 1.12 -4.11 -1.02
CA LEU A 127 2.53 -4.33 -0.65
C LEU A 127 3.10 -3.12 0.07
N VAL A 128 3.85 -3.39 1.14
CA VAL A 128 4.73 -2.42 1.79
C VAL A 128 6.18 -2.88 1.64
N LEU A 129 7.02 -2.02 1.07
CA LEU A 129 8.47 -2.21 1.02
C LEU A 129 9.09 -1.47 2.20
N GLN A 130 9.61 -2.21 3.17
CA GLN A 130 10.17 -1.61 4.39
C GLN A 130 11.59 -1.05 4.18
N GLY A 131 12.04 -0.20 5.11
CA GLY A 131 13.41 0.32 5.14
C GLY A 131 14.50 -0.76 5.30
N GLY A 132 15.75 -0.34 5.46
CA GLY A 132 16.89 -1.22 5.77
C GLY A 132 18.15 -0.83 4.99
N ALA A 133 19.05 -1.79 4.80
CA ALA A 133 20.34 -1.59 4.12
C ALA A 133 20.20 -0.96 2.73
N ASP A 134 21.23 -0.25 2.28
CA ASP A 134 21.29 0.48 1.02
C ASP A 134 20.82 -0.32 -0.20
N VAL A 135 20.23 0.40 -1.17
CA VAL A 135 20.01 -0.15 -2.50
C VAL A 135 21.36 -0.21 -3.21
N SER A 136 21.67 -1.36 -3.82
CA SER A 136 22.94 -1.53 -4.51
C SER A 136 23.04 -0.62 -5.73
N PRO A 137 24.16 0.08 -5.93
CA PRO A 137 24.43 0.85 -7.15
C PRO A 137 24.26 0.06 -8.45
N GLN A 138 24.53 -1.24 -8.40
CA GLN A 138 24.36 -2.14 -9.54
C GLN A 138 22.90 -2.21 -10.02
N SER A 139 21.94 -2.00 -9.12
CA SER A 139 20.50 -2.03 -9.43
C SER A 139 20.05 -0.85 -10.29
N TYR A 140 20.82 0.24 -10.34
CA TYR A 140 20.60 1.41 -11.21
C TYR A 140 21.80 1.68 -12.14
N ALA A 141 22.52 0.60 -12.51
CA ALA A 141 23.62 0.62 -13.48
C ALA A 141 24.83 1.49 -13.12
N GLU A 142 25.07 1.70 -11.82
CA GLU A 142 26.27 2.36 -11.30
C GLU A 142 27.18 1.36 -10.56
N THR A 143 28.41 1.80 -10.25
CA THR A 143 29.38 1.06 -9.43
C THR A 143 29.45 1.72 -8.06
N PRO A 144 29.59 0.95 -6.97
CA PRO A 144 29.80 1.54 -5.64
C PRO A 144 31.02 2.46 -5.64
N THR A 145 30.82 3.71 -5.21
CA THR A 145 31.91 4.69 -5.04
C THR A 145 32.79 4.32 -3.85
N ARG A 146 32.25 3.58 -2.89
CA ARG A 146 32.98 2.97 -1.77
C ARG A 146 32.52 1.54 -1.49
N PRO A 147 33.40 0.63 -1.05
CA PRO A 147 33.04 -0.77 -0.79
C PRO A 147 31.90 -0.94 0.22
N GLU A 148 31.83 -0.10 1.26
CA GLU A 148 30.78 -0.11 2.28
C GLU A 148 29.38 0.21 1.74
N TRP A 149 29.27 0.90 0.60
CA TRP A 149 28.00 1.28 -0.04
C TRP A 149 27.60 0.33 -1.18
N SER A 150 28.06 -0.93 -1.09
CA SER A 150 27.70 -1.96 -2.07
C SER A 150 26.21 -2.33 -2.05
N GLY A 151 25.51 -2.01 -0.95
CA GLY A 151 24.11 -2.33 -0.73
C GLY A 151 23.82 -3.83 -0.65
N ASP A 152 22.57 -4.20 -0.88
CA ASP A 152 22.12 -5.59 -0.87
C ASP A 152 21.50 -6.02 -2.23
N PRO A 153 22.33 -6.45 -3.20
CA PRO A 153 21.86 -6.89 -4.51
C PRO A 153 20.88 -8.07 -4.47
N ALA A 154 20.98 -8.93 -3.44
CA ALA A 154 20.10 -10.08 -3.30
C ALA A 154 18.69 -9.63 -2.89
N ARG A 155 18.61 -8.71 -1.92
CA ARG A 155 17.34 -8.09 -1.52
C ARG A 155 16.76 -7.24 -2.66
N ASP A 156 17.58 -6.46 -3.35
CA ASP A 156 17.15 -5.65 -4.50
C ASP A 156 16.44 -6.48 -5.56
N ARG A 157 17.05 -7.58 -5.99
CA ARG A 157 16.46 -8.45 -7.03
C ARG A 157 15.08 -8.96 -6.63
N TYR A 158 14.99 -9.50 -5.41
CA TYR A 158 13.75 -10.03 -4.86
C TYR A 158 12.66 -8.95 -4.75
N GLU A 159 12.97 -7.78 -4.18
CA GLU A 159 11.97 -6.73 -3.99
C GLU A 159 11.59 -6.04 -5.29
N LEU A 160 12.51 -5.91 -6.27
CA LEU A 160 12.21 -5.41 -7.61
C LEU A 160 11.27 -6.34 -8.38
N GLU A 161 11.46 -7.66 -8.28
CA GLU A 161 10.54 -8.64 -8.84
C GLU A 161 9.18 -8.57 -8.14
N LEU A 162 9.17 -8.56 -6.80
CA LEU A 162 7.93 -8.46 -6.02
C LEU A 162 7.13 -7.19 -6.36
N LEU A 163 7.81 -6.06 -6.45
CA LEU A 163 7.23 -4.78 -6.86
C LEU A 163 6.57 -4.87 -8.25
N ARG A 164 7.25 -5.49 -9.21
CA ARG A 164 6.71 -5.67 -10.57
C ARG A 164 5.42 -6.49 -10.54
N GLU A 165 5.39 -7.59 -9.80
CA GLU A 165 4.21 -8.46 -9.69
C GLU A 165 3.01 -7.71 -9.08
N PHE A 166 3.21 -6.94 -8.02
CA PHE A 166 2.13 -6.16 -7.41
C PHE A 166 1.61 -5.04 -8.32
N ILE A 167 2.50 -4.34 -9.02
CA ILE A 167 2.10 -3.30 -9.98
C ILE A 167 1.34 -3.92 -11.15
N GLN A 168 1.80 -5.04 -11.71
CA GLN A 168 1.13 -5.74 -12.82
C GLN A 168 -0.25 -6.25 -12.41
N ALA A 169 -0.40 -6.69 -11.17
CA ALA A 169 -1.69 -7.08 -10.59
C ALA A 169 -2.58 -5.88 -10.21
N GLY A 170 -2.13 -4.64 -10.46
CA GLY A 170 -2.88 -3.42 -10.14
C GLY A 170 -3.06 -3.16 -8.64
N LYS A 171 -2.24 -3.81 -7.79
CA LYS A 171 -2.30 -3.68 -6.33
C LYS A 171 -1.49 -2.44 -5.88
N PRO A 172 -1.90 -1.77 -4.80
CA PRO A 172 -1.16 -0.62 -4.30
C PRO A 172 0.17 -1.01 -3.69
N VAL A 173 1.14 -0.11 -3.79
CA VAL A 173 2.47 -0.27 -3.17
C VAL A 173 2.86 0.98 -2.37
N LEU A 174 3.36 0.77 -1.17
CA LEU A 174 3.94 1.80 -0.31
C LEU A 174 5.41 1.46 -0.01
N GLY A 175 6.34 2.33 -0.37
CA GLY A 175 7.76 2.17 -0.07
C GLY A 175 8.22 3.12 1.04
N ILE A 176 8.91 2.60 2.05
CA ILE A 176 9.40 3.37 3.20
C ILE A 176 10.93 3.39 3.20
N CYS A 177 11.52 4.60 3.27
CA CYS A 177 12.96 4.86 3.23
C CYS A 177 13.64 4.16 2.05
N ARG A 178 14.36 3.08 2.29
CA ARG A 178 14.89 2.20 1.24
C ARG A 178 13.83 1.77 0.22
N GLY A 179 12.60 1.48 0.65
CA GLY A 179 11.49 1.14 -0.24
C GLY A 179 11.13 2.28 -1.20
N CYS A 180 11.24 3.54 -0.78
CA CYS A 180 11.08 4.71 -1.65
C CYS A 180 12.17 4.76 -2.74
N GLN A 181 13.42 4.53 -2.33
CA GLN A 181 14.56 4.49 -3.24
C GLN A 181 14.44 3.36 -4.26
N LEU A 182 14.04 2.16 -3.81
CA LEU A 182 13.83 1.02 -4.68
C LEU A 182 12.69 1.25 -5.69
N LEU A 183 11.60 1.91 -5.29
CA LEU A 183 10.56 2.34 -6.21
C LEU A 183 11.14 3.22 -7.32
N ASN A 184 11.95 4.22 -6.98
CA ASN A 184 12.59 5.09 -7.97
C ASN A 184 13.45 4.29 -8.97
N VAL A 185 14.29 3.40 -8.45
CA VAL A 185 15.18 2.54 -9.24
C VAL A 185 14.38 1.61 -10.16
N ALA A 186 13.26 1.04 -9.68
CA ALA A 186 12.40 0.17 -10.48
C ALA A 186 11.82 0.86 -11.73
N PHE A 187 11.61 2.18 -11.66
CA PHE A 187 11.17 3.01 -12.78
C PHE A 187 12.32 3.67 -13.55
N GLY A 188 13.57 3.26 -13.29
CA GLY A 188 14.75 3.68 -14.02
C GLY A 188 15.38 4.99 -13.53
N GLY A 189 15.06 5.42 -12.32
CA GLY A 189 15.76 6.51 -11.66
C GLY A 189 17.08 6.07 -11.02
N THR A 190 17.85 7.03 -10.53
CA THR A 190 19.16 6.83 -9.87
C THR A 190 19.13 7.37 -8.44
N LEU A 191 20.15 7.03 -7.65
CA LEU A 191 20.30 7.50 -6.27
C LEU A 191 21.63 8.25 -6.11
N TYR A 192 21.66 9.19 -5.17
CA TYR A 192 22.91 9.56 -4.51
C TYR A 192 23.32 8.39 -3.62
N GLN A 193 24.58 7.95 -3.76
CA GLN A 193 25.10 6.83 -2.97
C GLN A 193 25.38 7.27 -1.54
N ASP A 194 25.71 8.55 -1.37
CA ASP A 194 25.84 9.19 -0.06
C ASP A 194 25.65 10.70 -0.18
N ILE A 195 24.62 11.24 0.46
CA ILE A 195 24.25 12.66 0.42
C ILE A 195 25.43 13.53 0.89
N ALA A 196 26.11 13.12 1.96
CA ALA A 196 27.17 13.92 2.58
C ALA A 196 28.37 14.13 1.64
N THR A 197 28.68 13.15 0.78
CA THR A 197 29.79 13.23 -0.17
C THR A 197 29.36 13.68 -1.56
N ASP A 198 28.18 13.27 -2.04
CA ASP A 198 27.69 13.60 -3.38
C ASP A 198 27.03 14.98 -3.46
N VAL A 199 26.53 15.52 -2.33
CA VAL A 199 25.85 16.83 -2.25
C VAL A 199 26.40 17.62 -1.05
N PRO A 200 27.60 18.24 -1.18
CA PRO A 200 28.31 18.84 -0.04
C PRO A 200 27.56 19.94 0.72
N ASP A 201 26.63 20.63 0.06
CA ASP A 201 25.82 21.70 0.66
C ASP A 201 24.49 21.19 1.25
N ALA A 202 24.22 19.88 1.17
CA ALA A 202 23.05 19.27 1.77
C ALA A 202 23.16 19.26 3.31
N MET A 203 22.02 19.27 3.98
CA MET A 203 22.02 19.06 5.42
C MET A 203 22.27 17.58 5.73
N ALA A 204 22.57 17.27 6.99
CA ALA A 204 22.62 15.88 7.43
C ALA A 204 21.20 15.27 7.39
N HIS A 205 21.06 14.10 6.74
CA HIS A 205 19.84 13.27 6.74
C HIS A 205 19.97 12.01 7.61
N VAL A 206 21.15 11.82 8.20
CA VAL A 206 21.40 10.83 9.25
C VAL A 206 22.37 11.47 10.24
N HIS A 207 22.24 11.12 11.52
CA HIS A 207 23.11 11.61 12.58
C HIS A 207 23.40 10.46 13.57
N ASP A 208 24.47 10.60 14.34
CA ASP A 208 24.81 9.68 15.43
C ASP A 208 23.69 9.54 16.49
N ASP A 209 22.84 10.57 16.63
CA ASP A 209 21.63 10.53 17.48
C ASP A 209 20.44 9.96 16.68
N TYR A 210 20.67 8.80 16.06
CA TYR A 210 19.91 8.13 15.00
C TYR A 210 18.39 8.35 15.09
N ASP A 211 17.77 7.91 16.18
CA ASP A 211 16.30 7.94 16.35
C ASP A 211 15.72 9.35 16.60
N ARG A 212 16.56 10.35 16.89
CA ARG A 212 16.13 11.70 17.26
C ARG A 212 16.29 12.71 16.14
N HIS A 213 17.00 12.36 15.08
CA HIS A 213 17.23 13.27 13.96
C HIS A 213 15.95 13.53 13.17
N ARG A 214 15.72 14.82 12.86
CA ARG A 214 14.48 15.33 12.27
C ARG A 214 14.78 16.52 11.37
N HIS A 215 13.99 16.69 10.33
CA HIS A 215 14.04 17.90 9.50
C HIS A 215 12.66 18.24 8.94
N VAL A 216 12.57 19.45 8.39
CA VAL A 216 11.35 19.96 7.76
C VAL A 216 11.29 19.47 6.33
N ILE A 217 10.09 19.08 5.91
CA ILE A 217 9.72 18.84 4.52
C ILE A 217 8.62 19.82 4.10
N HIS A 218 8.53 20.07 2.80
CA HIS A 218 7.44 20.80 2.17
C HIS A 218 6.81 19.98 1.05
N PHE A 219 5.53 20.22 0.81
CA PHE A 219 4.78 19.57 -0.25
C PHE A 219 4.68 20.50 -1.46
N PRO A 220 5.15 20.10 -2.66
CA PRO A 220 4.96 20.90 -3.87
C PRO A 220 3.48 21.22 -4.12
N GLU A 221 3.20 22.42 -4.63
CA GLU A 221 1.83 22.84 -4.92
C GLU A 221 1.16 21.86 -5.91
N GLY A 222 -0.08 21.46 -5.60
CA GLY A 222 -0.83 20.50 -6.42
C GLY A 222 -0.44 19.03 -6.23
N SER A 223 0.57 18.70 -5.42
CA SER A 223 0.92 17.31 -5.11
C SER A 223 -0.25 16.58 -4.44
N SER A 224 -0.26 15.24 -4.53
CA SER A 224 -1.28 14.44 -3.86
C SER A 224 -1.16 14.51 -2.34
N LEU A 225 0.07 14.57 -1.81
CA LEU A 225 0.32 14.77 -0.37
C LEU A 225 -0.13 16.14 0.11
N ALA A 226 0.11 17.22 -0.66
CA ALA A 226 -0.38 18.56 -0.31
C ALA A 226 -1.92 18.59 -0.16
N ARG A 227 -2.64 17.85 -1.01
CA ARG A 227 -4.11 17.74 -0.92
C ARG A 227 -4.54 16.85 0.25
N MET A 228 -3.87 15.72 0.44
CA MET A 228 -4.21 14.73 1.47
C MET A 228 -3.95 15.24 2.89
N LEU A 229 -2.86 16.00 3.06
CA LEU A 229 -2.37 16.49 4.35
C LEU A 229 -2.68 17.98 4.55
N LYS A 230 -3.62 18.55 3.77
CA LYS A 230 -3.95 19.98 3.77
C LYS A 230 -4.24 20.54 5.17
N SER A 231 -4.87 19.75 6.05
CA SER A 231 -5.17 20.15 7.43
C SER A 231 -3.92 20.29 8.32
N GLN A 232 -2.78 19.74 7.91
CA GLN A 232 -1.50 19.78 8.62
C GLN A 232 -0.58 20.91 8.12
N GLY A 233 -0.96 21.64 7.07
CA GLY A 233 -0.18 22.73 6.50
C GLY A 233 0.63 22.34 5.26
N SER A 234 1.42 23.30 4.74
CA SER A 234 2.29 23.11 3.56
C SER A 234 3.69 22.59 3.89
N GLN A 235 4.02 22.54 5.18
CA GLN A 235 5.28 22.03 5.71
C GLN A 235 5.00 21.11 6.89
N ALA A 236 5.89 20.14 7.13
CA ALA A 236 5.80 19.23 8.26
C ALA A 236 7.19 18.83 8.75
N LEU A 237 7.28 18.41 10.00
CA LEU A 237 8.50 17.82 10.57
C LEU A 237 8.42 16.30 10.46
N VAL A 238 9.51 15.67 10.01
CA VAL A 238 9.63 14.20 9.90
C VAL A 238 10.94 13.73 10.53
N ASN A 239 11.00 12.45 10.90
CA ASN A 239 12.25 11.82 11.31
C ASN A 239 13.13 11.53 10.08
N SER A 240 14.43 11.34 10.28
CA SER A 240 15.36 11.09 9.18
C SER A 240 16.55 10.24 9.59
N ILE A 241 16.71 9.11 8.90
CA ILE A 241 17.73 8.10 9.15
C ILE A 241 18.21 7.48 7.83
N HIS A 242 18.59 8.34 6.88
CA HIS A 242 19.06 7.90 5.57
C HIS A 242 20.25 8.73 5.11
N HIS A 243 21.19 8.07 4.45
CA HIS A 243 22.31 8.74 3.78
C HIS A 243 22.25 8.60 2.26
N GLN A 244 21.44 7.68 1.72
CA GLN A 244 21.06 7.65 0.31
C GLN A 244 19.80 8.48 0.06
N ALA A 245 19.65 9.01 -1.16
CA ALA A 245 18.43 9.68 -1.60
C ALA A 245 18.26 9.59 -3.12
N VAL A 246 17.06 9.91 -3.61
CA VAL A 246 16.76 9.98 -5.04
C VAL A 246 17.57 11.11 -5.69
N LYS A 247 18.33 10.76 -6.75
CA LYS A 247 19.10 11.70 -7.58
C LYS A 247 18.32 12.05 -8.85
N ASP A 248 18.21 11.11 -9.77
CA ASP A 248 17.37 11.25 -10.96
C ASP A 248 16.05 10.50 -10.74
N LEU A 249 14.95 11.18 -11.02
CA LEU A 249 13.63 10.62 -10.83
C LEU A 249 13.29 9.63 -11.95
N GLY A 250 12.71 8.47 -11.57
CA GLY A 250 12.26 7.44 -12.50
C GLY A 250 11.12 7.91 -13.41
N ARG A 251 10.88 7.14 -14.48
CA ARG A 251 9.85 7.45 -15.49
C ARG A 251 8.45 7.46 -14.89
N ASP A 252 7.63 8.41 -15.36
CA ASP A 252 6.24 8.59 -14.92
C ASP A 252 6.07 8.78 -13.41
N MET A 253 7.14 9.13 -12.70
CA MET A 253 7.10 9.49 -11.29
C MET A 253 7.05 11.00 -11.12
N VAL A 254 6.48 11.45 -10.01
CA VAL A 254 6.46 12.85 -9.58
C VAL A 254 6.94 12.95 -8.15
N VAL A 255 7.54 14.09 -7.81
CA VAL A 255 7.93 14.42 -6.44
C VAL A 255 6.71 14.87 -5.66
N GLU A 256 6.52 14.32 -4.47
CA GLU A 256 5.39 14.57 -3.58
C GLU A 256 5.78 15.36 -2.33
N ALA A 257 7.06 15.31 -1.93
CA ALA A 257 7.64 16.10 -0.85
C ALA A 257 9.14 16.34 -1.09
N ARG A 258 9.67 17.43 -0.55
CA ARG A 258 11.11 17.74 -0.51
C ARG A 258 11.53 18.23 0.86
N SER A 259 12.77 17.98 1.24
CA SER A 259 13.36 18.58 2.43
C SER A 259 13.63 20.07 2.25
N SER A 260 13.80 20.78 3.36
CA SER A 260 14.24 22.17 3.40
C SER A 260 15.44 22.28 4.33
N PRO A 261 16.51 23.01 3.95
CA PRO A 261 16.61 23.91 2.80
C PRO A 261 17.18 23.28 1.51
N ASP A 262 17.71 22.06 1.57
CA ASP A 262 18.50 21.44 0.50
C ASP A 262 17.67 20.81 -0.64
N ASN A 263 16.34 20.78 -0.52
CA ASN A 263 15.41 20.32 -1.55
C ASN A 263 15.59 18.86 -1.99
N MET A 264 16.19 18.02 -1.14
CA MET A 264 16.28 16.59 -1.36
C MET A 264 14.89 15.98 -1.50
N VAL A 265 14.75 14.96 -2.36
CA VAL A 265 13.45 14.31 -2.60
C VAL A 265 13.10 13.44 -1.40
N GLU A 266 11.94 13.71 -0.81
CA GLU A 266 11.48 13.04 0.42
C GLU A 266 10.24 12.17 0.21
N ALA A 267 9.49 12.41 -0.86
CA ALA A 267 8.44 11.49 -1.28
C ALA A 267 8.28 11.51 -2.80
N ILE A 268 7.91 10.36 -3.35
CA ILE A 268 7.67 10.18 -4.78
C ILE A 268 6.38 9.39 -5.00
N ARG A 269 5.77 9.56 -6.17
CA ARG A 269 4.60 8.78 -6.58
C ARG A 269 4.64 8.45 -8.06
N TYR A 270 4.36 7.20 -8.39
CA TYR A 270 4.15 6.77 -9.77
C TYR A 270 2.74 7.13 -10.23
N THR A 271 2.64 7.72 -11.42
CA THR A 271 1.40 8.37 -11.89
C THR A 271 0.46 7.47 -12.67
N LYS A 272 0.91 6.28 -13.11
CA LYS A 272 0.07 5.35 -13.89
C LYS A 272 -0.61 4.26 -13.06
N ALA A 273 -0.56 4.37 -11.73
CA ALA A 273 -1.27 3.47 -10.82
C ALA A 273 -2.07 4.27 -9.79
N PRO A 274 -3.17 3.71 -9.23
CA PRO A 274 -3.98 4.40 -8.24
C PRO A 274 -3.20 4.76 -6.97
N PHE A 275 -2.28 3.90 -6.54
CA PHE A 275 -1.40 4.15 -5.39
C PHE A 275 -0.10 3.36 -5.52
N VAL A 276 0.97 4.06 -5.91
CA VAL A 276 2.35 3.57 -5.79
C VAL A 276 3.17 4.77 -5.31
N MET A 277 3.50 4.78 -4.02
CA MET A 277 4.08 5.93 -3.33
C MET A 277 5.28 5.52 -2.49
N GLY A 278 6.34 6.32 -2.53
CA GLY A 278 7.52 6.19 -1.67
C GLY A 278 7.61 7.37 -0.70
N LEU A 279 7.92 7.09 0.56
CA LEU A 279 8.24 8.09 1.59
C LEU A 279 9.67 7.80 2.08
N GLN A 280 10.51 8.82 2.18
CA GLN A 280 11.90 8.67 2.56
C GLN A 280 12.07 8.64 4.10
N TRP A 281 11.17 9.28 4.85
CA TRP A 281 11.07 9.18 6.30
C TRP A 281 10.38 7.87 6.75
N HIS A 282 10.34 7.63 8.07
CA HIS A 282 9.76 6.43 8.68
C HIS A 282 8.48 6.75 9.46
N PRO A 283 7.30 6.72 8.81
CA PRO A 283 6.02 6.99 9.47
C PRO A 283 5.73 6.01 10.63
N GLU A 284 6.34 4.83 10.64
CA GLU A 284 6.25 3.84 11.72
C GLU A 284 6.86 4.30 13.05
N PHE A 285 7.69 5.35 13.04
CA PHE A 285 8.25 5.97 14.26
C PHE A 285 7.44 7.19 14.72
N HIS A 286 6.42 7.59 13.97
CA HIS A 286 5.56 8.70 14.34
C HIS A 286 4.49 8.20 15.30
N ARG A 287 4.58 8.60 16.57
CA ARG A 287 3.62 8.17 17.60
C ARG A 287 2.23 8.73 17.32
N ALA A 288 1.20 7.88 17.43
CA ALA A 288 -0.19 8.33 17.38
C ALA A 288 -0.46 9.38 18.47
N GLY A 289 -0.97 10.55 18.06
CA GLY A 289 -1.23 11.69 18.96
C GLY A 289 0.02 12.50 19.36
N GLY A 290 1.20 12.16 18.84
CA GLY A 290 2.37 13.03 18.93
C GLY A 290 2.14 14.29 18.10
N VAL A 291 2.29 15.46 18.72
CA VAL A 291 2.00 16.76 18.07
C VAL A 291 3.16 17.32 17.24
N GLU A 292 4.30 16.64 17.25
CA GLU A 292 5.54 17.19 16.70
C GLU A 292 5.85 16.70 15.28
N LEU A 293 5.65 15.40 15.01
CA LEU A 293 5.92 14.80 13.71
C LEU A 293 4.64 14.72 12.88
N LEU A 294 4.81 14.69 11.55
CA LEU A 294 3.72 14.56 10.59
C LEU A 294 2.79 13.38 10.93
N ASP A 295 1.48 13.60 11.01
CA ASP A 295 0.52 12.52 11.13
C ASP A 295 0.35 11.82 9.78
N CYS A 296 0.94 10.63 9.67
CA CYS A 296 0.94 9.82 8.45
C CYS A 296 -0.31 8.93 8.31
N THR A 297 -1.29 9.07 9.21
CA THR A 297 -2.57 8.32 9.19
C THR A 297 -3.25 8.41 7.83
N ALA A 298 -3.38 9.61 7.27
CA ALA A 298 -4.10 9.81 6.01
C ALA A 298 -3.43 9.08 4.83
N ILE A 299 -2.10 8.92 4.87
CA ILE A 299 -1.35 8.19 3.85
C ILE A 299 -1.65 6.69 3.94
N LEU A 300 -1.60 6.12 5.15
CA LEU A 300 -1.94 4.72 5.38
C LEU A 300 -3.41 4.43 5.03
N ASP A 301 -4.34 5.29 5.44
CA ASP A 301 -5.76 5.16 5.12
C ASP A 301 -5.99 5.18 3.60
N ASN A 302 -5.28 6.04 2.86
CA ASN A 302 -5.38 6.08 1.42
C ASN A 302 -4.82 4.81 0.74
N PHE A 303 -3.67 4.31 1.21
CA PHE A 303 -3.11 3.03 0.75
C PHE A 303 -4.11 1.88 0.94
N LEU A 304 -4.68 1.76 2.15
CA LEU A 304 -5.61 0.68 2.49
C LEU A 304 -6.97 0.82 1.80
N ARG A 305 -7.42 2.05 1.56
CA ARG A 305 -8.62 2.31 0.74
C ARG A 305 -8.41 1.76 -0.68
N VAL A 306 -7.28 2.07 -1.31
CA VAL A 306 -6.96 1.56 -2.65
C VAL A 306 -6.80 0.03 -2.62
N ALA A 307 -6.17 -0.54 -1.59
CA ALA A 307 -6.03 -1.99 -1.43
C ALA A 307 -7.40 -2.68 -1.42
N ARG A 308 -8.39 -2.06 -0.76
CA ARG A 308 -9.77 -2.56 -0.73
C ARG A 308 -10.47 -2.46 -2.08
N GLU A 309 -10.20 -1.39 -2.84
CA GLU A 309 -10.77 -1.17 -4.18
C GLU A 309 -10.18 -2.11 -5.23
N THR A 310 -8.92 -2.50 -5.09
CA THR A 310 -8.19 -3.33 -6.06
C THR A 310 -8.05 -4.79 -5.64
N ARG A 311 -8.79 -5.27 -4.63
CA ARG A 311 -8.58 -6.62 -4.05
C ARG A 311 -9.03 -7.80 -4.91
N PHE A 312 -9.64 -7.54 -6.05
CA PHE A 312 -10.18 -8.56 -6.96
C PHE A 312 -9.13 -9.07 -7.96
#